data_AF-A0A3R0DFQ8-F1
#
_entry.id   AF-A0A3R0DFQ8-F1
#
_cell.length_a   1.000
_cell.length_b   1.000
_cell.length_c   1.000
_cell.angle_alpha   90.00
_cell.angle_beta   90.00
_cell.angle_gamma   90.00
#
_symmetry.space_group_name_H-M   'P 1'
#
loop_
_entity.id
_entity.type
_entity.pdbx_description
1 polymer ?
#
loop_
_entity_poly.entity_id
_entity_poly.type
_entity_poly.pdbx_seq_one_letter_code
_entity_poly.pdbx_strand_id
1 'polypeptide(L)'
;MQGKVDEQQSNDIEAEFGYYPVEVNVETDDFSLLTLPGLAEKTNLINNHRNVINGWIYPGNQEVYNLNGGISTMPFSQRVFGLPKTHSLKLKNTSSLETLNFAVWCLSFFKGIRLTTTDAGFLDATPIKPSKLTDFILVKCSEKEVIELALKYMSSETKTKHAPINIAAIVHALFLSQNPQYLSFEKFQYLYMALDSCFALTWAEKNKCTEKTLNHSRRLKWICKTYGIPRPSWVTGKKNITNIRNENFHEAMFHGQPLGFTTINNYQYGDDILQQMQALICRLLVAILGVNAPDYITSNVNSREYHSLTLKI
;
A
#
# COMPACT_ATOMS: atom_id res chain seq x y z
N MET A 1 -47.35 29.76 -14.52
CA MET A 1 -45.91 29.87 -14.25
C MET A 1 -45.63 29.13 -12.95
N GLN A 2 -45.14 27.89 -13.04
CA GLN A 2 -44.57 27.19 -11.89
C GLN A 2 -43.33 26.49 -12.42
N GLY A 3 -42.18 27.14 -12.29
CA GLY A 3 -40.90 26.52 -12.59
C GLY A 3 -40.62 25.48 -11.51
N LYS A 4 -40.68 24.21 -11.88
CA LYS A 4 -40.01 23.16 -11.10
C LYS A 4 -38.51 23.36 -11.33
N VAL A 5 -37.83 23.88 -10.33
CA VAL A 5 -36.39 23.71 -10.20
C VAL A 5 -36.21 22.24 -9.85
N ASP A 6 -35.85 21.42 -10.84
CA ASP A 6 -35.32 20.09 -10.57
C ASP A 6 -33.99 20.31 -9.82
N GLU A 7 -34.02 20.21 -8.49
CA GLU A 7 -32.81 20.00 -7.70
C GLU A 7 -32.22 18.67 -8.15
N GLN A 8 -31.30 18.72 -9.10
CA GLN A 8 -30.41 17.61 -9.41
C GLN A 8 -29.71 17.24 -8.11
N GLN A 9 -30.12 16.11 -7.54
CA GLN A 9 -29.42 15.47 -6.43
C GLN A 9 -27.95 15.39 -6.82
N SER A 10 -27.10 16.12 -6.10
CA SER A 10 -25.66 16.10 -6.30
C SER A 10 -25.22 14.64 -6.20
N ASN A 11 -24.72 14.09 -7.31
CA ASN A 11 -24.17 12.74 -7.37
C ASN A 11 -22.79 12.71 -6.72
N ASP A 12 -22.51 13.53 -5.71
CA ASP A 12 -21.21 13.58 -5.09
C ASP A 12 -21.12 12.52 -3.97
N ILE A 13 -19.91 12.08 -3.69
CA ILE A 13 -19.62 11.22 -2.54
C ILE A 13 -18.46 11.79 -1.74
N GLU A 14 -18.56 11.73 -0.42
CA GLU A 14 -17.56 12.24 0.50
C GLU A 14 -17.26 11.22 1.59
N ALA A 15 -15.99 11.13 1.99
CA ALA A 15 -15.59 10.36 3.16
C ALA A 15 -14.36 10.97 3.84
N GLU A 16 -14.34 10.89 5.17
CA GLU A 16 -13.17 11.19 5.97
C GLU A 16 -12.17 10.03 5.94
N PHE A 17 -10.88 10.34 5.92
CA PHE A 17 -9.83 9.32 5.88
C PHE A 17 -8.57 9.74 6.64
N GLY A 18 -7.83 8.70 7.06
CA GLY A 18 -6.41 8.72 7.41
C GLY A 18 -5.97 9.61 8.59
N TYR A 19 -4.83 9.23 9.16
CA TYR A 19 -3.97 10.16 9.86
C TYR A 19 -2.88 10.60 8.88
N TYR A 20 -2.91 11.86 8.46
CA TYR A 20 -1.95 12.43 7.54
C TYR A 20 -1.44 13.75 8.11
N PRO A 21 -0.17 13.84 8.56
CA PRO A 21 0.34 14.99 9.31
C PRO A 21 0.84 16.11 8.37
N VAL A 22 0.10 16.37 7.29
CA VAL A 22 0.43 17.38 6.28
C VAL A 22 -0.86 18.09 5.91
N GLU A 23 -0.85 19.41 5.91
CA GLU A 23 -2.02 20.19 5.50
C GLU A 23 -2.17 20.16 3.98
N VAL A 24 -3.38 19.86 3.53
CA VAL A 24 -3.77 19.83 2.11
C VAL A 24 -5.15 20.45 1.97
N ASN A 25 -5.25 21.42 1.06
CA ASN A 25 -6.52 22.03 0.67
C ASN A 25 -6.50 22.21 -0.85
N VAL A 26 -7.16 21.28 -1.55
CA VAL A 26 -7.24 21.24 -3.00
C VAL A 26 -8.71 21.22 -3.39
N GLU A 27 -9.08 22.10 -4.31
CA GLU A 27 -10.40 22.16 -4.92
C GLU A 27 -10.23 22.13 -6.43
N THR A 28 -10.92 21.21 -7.10
CA THR A 28 -10.96 21.09 -8.57
C THR A 28 -12.40 20.90 -9.04
N ASP A 29 -12.64 20.87 -10.34
CA ASP A 29 -13.98 20.59 -10.87
C ASP A 29 -14.44 19.15 -10.60
N ASP A 30 -13.50 18.22 -10.37
CA ASP A 30 -13.77 16.79 -10.21
C ASP A 30 -13.76 16.32 -8.74
N PHE A 31 -13.06 17.01 -7.85
CA PHE A 31 -12.96 16.63 -6.44
C PHE A 31 -12.56 17.78 -5.52
N SER A 32 -12.74 17.57 -4.22
CA SER A 32 -12.11 18.37 -3.18
C SER A 32 -11.39 17.48 -2.16
N LEU A 33 -10.19 17.90 -1.76
CA LEU A 33 -9.39 17.25 -0.73
C LEU A 33 -9.04 18.30 0.32
N LEU A 34 -9.64 18.17 1.49
CA LEU A 34 -9.61 19.21 2.53
C LEU A 34 -9.06 18.65 3.84
N THR A 35 -8.30 19.48 4.54
CA THR A 35 -7.84 19.22 5.89
C THR A 35 -9.00 19.43 6.88
N LEU A 36 -9.26 18.45 7.72
CA LEU A 36 -10.26 18.56 8.78
C LEU A 36 -9.73 19.44 9.92
N PRO A 37 -10.64 20.10 10.68
CA PRO A 37 -10.25 20.86 11.86
C PRO A 37 -9.42 20.04 12.87
N GLY A 38 -8.52 20.73 13.58
CA GLY A 38 -7.71 20.16 14.65
C GLY A 38 -6.53 19.30 14.18
N LEU A 39 -6.05 19.46 12.94
CA LEU A 39 -4.88 18.71 12.42
C LEU A 39 -3.66 18.83 13.35
N ALA A 40 -3.33 20.03 13.80
CA ALA A 40 -2.16 20.27 14.67
C ALA A 40 -2.30 19.54 16.02
N GLU A 41 -3.48 19.57 16.63
CA GLU A 41 -3.78 18.88 17.89
C GLU A 41 -3.69 17.36 17.71
N LYS A 42 -4.37 16.81 16.68
CA LYS A 42 -4.33 15.38 16.36
C LYS A 42 -2.90 14.90 16.08
N THR A 43 -2.11 15.69 15.35
CA THR A 43 -0.70 15.40 15.04
C THR A 43 0.17 15.41 16.30
N ASN A 44 -0.02 16.40 17.18
CA ASN A 44 0.69 16.46 18.47
C ASN A 44 0.31 15.30 19.39
N LEU A 45 -0.98 14.93 19.44
CA LEU A 45 -1.46 13.79 20.22
C LEU A 45 -0.79 12.49 19.77
N ILE A 46 -0.75 12.24 18.46
CA ILE A 46 -0.13 11.03 17.91
C ILE A 46 1.40 11.06 18.10
N ASN A 47 2.09 12.15 17.76
CA ASN A 47 3.55 12.24 17.90
C ASN A 47 4.04 12.02 19.34
N ASN A 48 3.25 12.44 20.33
CA ASN A 48 3.56 12.29 21.76
C ASN A 48 2.90 11.05 22.40
N HIS A 49 2.22 10.22 21.60
CA HIS A 49 1.55 9.04 22.13
C HIS A 49 2.58 8.04 22.68
N ARG A 50 2.33 7.49 23.87
CA ARG A 50 3.27 6.58 24.57
C ARG A 50 3.68 5.34 23.77
N ASN A 51 2.84 4.91 22.82
CA ASN A 51 3.12 3.77 21.95
C ASN A 51 3.79 4.17 20.63
N VAL A 52 4.25 5.41 20.49
CA VAL A 52 5.08 5.81 19.35
C VAL A 52 6.53 5.53 19.66
N ILE A 53 7.13 4.65 18.85
CA ILE A 53 8.54 4.27 18.96
C ILE A 53 9.16 4.40 17.57
N ASN A 54 10.24 5.19 17.46
CA ASN A 54 10.99 5.38 16.22
C ASN A 54 10.13 5.78 14.99
N GLY A 55 9.07 6.57 15.21
CA GLY A 55 8.17 7.03 14.16
C GLY A 55 7.12 6.02 13.70
N TRP A 56 6.94 4.93 14.46
CA TRP A 56 5.85 3.97 14.29
C TRP A 56 4.94 4.01 15.50
N ILE A 57 3.63 4.00 15.28
CA ILE A 57 2.64 3.84 16.35
C ILE A 57 2.22 2.38 16.45
N TYR A 58 2.25 1.87 17.67
CA TYR A 58 1.82 0.52 18.02
C TYR A 58 0.51 0.57 18.82
N PRO A 59 -0.35 -0.46 18.69
CA PRO A 59 -1.52 -0.61 19.53
C PRO A 59 -1.09 -0.85 20.98
N GLY A 60 -1.91 -0.40 21.91
CA GLY A 60 -1.73 -0.71 23.33
C GLY A 60 -2.10 -2.16 23.64
N ASN A 61 -2.00 -2.52 24.92
CA ASN A 61 -2.52 -3.79 25.42
C ASN A 61 -4.01 -3.92 25.07
N GLN A 62 -4.45 -5.13 24.75
CA GLN A 62 -5.85 -5.38 24.49
C GLN A 62 -6.65 -5.26 25.78
N GLU A 63 -7.74 -4.50 25.73
CA GLU A 63 -8.72 -4.40 26.80
C GLU A 63 -9.94 -5.27 26.49
N VAL A 64 -10.39 -6.06 27.47
CA VAL A 64 -11.56 -6.92 27.36
C VAL A 64 -12.60 -6.48 28.39
N TYR A 65 -13.80 -6.18 27.91
CA TYR A 65 -14.95 -5.88 28.75
C TYR A 65 -15.57 -7.18 29.25
N ASN A 66 -15.51 -7.40 30.55
CA ASN A 66 -16.10 -8.56 31.19
C ASN A 66 -17.62 -8.38 31.29
N LEU A 67 -18.37 -9.49 31.25
CA LEU A 67 -19.84 -9.48 31.41
C LEU A 67 -20.29 -8.83 32.73
N ASN A 68 -19.42 -8.81 33.74
CA ASN A 68 -19.68 -8.21 35.05
C ASN A 68 -19.34 -6.70 35.12
N GLY A 69 -19.03 -6.06 33.98
CA GLY A 69 -18.77 -4.61 33.90
C GLY A 69 -17.33 -4.17 34.21
N GLY A 70 -16.40 -5.09 34.47
CA GLY A 70 -14.97 -4.78 34.66
C GLY A 70 -14.16 -4.81 33.36
N ILE A 71 -13.06 -4.07 33.29
CA ILE A 71 -12.11 -4.11 32.17
C ILE A 71 -10.87 -4.90 32.58
N SER A 72 -10.49 -5.91 31.80
CA SER A 72 -9.24 -6.66 31.95
C SER A 72 -8.24 -6.22 30.89
N THR A 73 -7.03 -5.86 31.30
CA THR A 73 -5.90 -5.64 30.38
C THR A 73 -5.19 -6.97 30.12
N MET A 74 -5.17 -7.40 28.87
CA MET A 74 -4.53 -8.64 28.45
C MET A 74 -3.01 -8.48 28.37
N PRO A 75 -2.22 -9.58 28.53
CA PRO A 75 -0.77 -9.55 28.42
C PRO A 75 -0.26 -9.40 26.97
N PHE A 76 -1.15 -9.25 26.00
CA PHE A 76 -0.84 -9.07 24.58
C PHE A 76 -1.56 -7.85 24.01
N SER A 77 -0.98 -7.27 22.97
CA SER A 77 -1.52 -6.07 22.32
C SER A 77 -2.79 -6.35 21.52
N GLN A 78 -3.67 -5.35 21.45
CA GLN A 78 -4.68 -5.32 20.41
C GLN A 78 -3.96 -5.35 19.06
N ARG A 79 -4.47 -6.08 18.06
CA ARG A 79 -3.81 -6.13 16.74
C ARG A 79 -4.31 -5.08 15.77
N VAL A 80 -5.61 -4.81 15.79
CA VAL A 80 -6.24 -3.84 14.89
C VAL A 80 -6.61 -2.60 15.67
N PHE A 81 -6.13 -1.45 15.23
CA PHE A 81 -6.43 -0.16 15.85
C PHE A 81 -6.80 0.89 14.81
N GLY A 82 -7.34 2.01 15.29
CA GLY A 82 -7.69 3.19 14.50
C GLY A 82 -6.74 4.35 14.75
N LEU A 83 -6.71 5.29 13.80
CA LEU A 83 -6.05 6.58 13.95
C LEU A 83 -7.06 7.68 13.61
N PRO A 84 -6.94 8.89 14.20
CA PRO A 84 -7.90 9.95 13.97
C PRO A 84 -7.94 10.34 12.50
N LYS A 85 -9.15 10.56 11.98
CA LYS A 85 -9.36 11.12 10.64
C LYS A 85 -8.90 12.57 10.62
N THR A 86 -8.14 12.92 9.59
CA THR A 86 -7.51 14.24 9.46
C THR A 86 -7.90 14.96 8.17
N HIS A 87 -8.46 14.24 7.19
CA HIS A 87 -8.79 14.79 5.88
C HIS A 87 -10.15 14.26 5.42
N SER A 88 -10.80 15.02 4.54
CA SER A 88 -11.97 14.59 3.76
C SER A 88 -11.63 14.61 2.28
N LEU A 89 -12.07 13.58 1.55
CA LEU A 89 -12.07 13.55 0.09
C LEU A 89 -13.52 13.51 -0.38
N LYS A 90 -13.90 14.50 -1.18
CA LYS A 90 -15.17 14.52 -1.89
C LYS A 90 -14.92 14.36 -3.38
N LEU A 91 -15.53 13.36 -4.01
CA LEU A 91 -15.54 13.23 -5.46
C LEU A 91 -16.85 13.82 -6.00
N LYS A 92 -16.74 14.64 -7.04
CA LYS A 92 -17.87 15.29 -7.69
C LYS A 92 -18.39 14.44 -8.83
N ASN A 93 -19.69 14.51 -9.10
CA ASN A 93 -20.33 13.80 -10.24
C ASN A 93 -20.16 12.26 -10.22
N THR A 94 -19.87 11.66 -9.06
CA THR A 94 -19.83 10.20 -8.89
C THR A 94 -20.24 9.77 -7.49
N SER A 95 -21.08 8.73 -7.39
CA SER A 95 -21.48 8.10 -6.14
C SER A 95 -20.67 6.84 -5.81
N SER A 96 -19.57 6.60 -6.53
CA SER A 96 -18.78 5.37 -6.41
C SER A 96 -17.85 5.40 -5.20
N LEU A 97 -18.25 4.71 -4.13
CA LEU A 97 -17.40 4.48 -2.95
C LEU A 97 -16.13 3.70 -3.30
N GLU A 98 -16.18 2.81 -4.30
CA GLU A 98 -14.99 2.10 -4.79
C GLU A 98 -13.96 3.08 -5.37
N THR A 99 -14.41 4.04 -6.18
CA THR A 99 -13.54 5.08 -6.77
C THR A 99 -12.91 5.95 -5.68
N LEU A 100 -13.69 6.39 -4.70
CA LEU A 100 -13.20 7.19 -3.57
C LEU A 100 -12.15 6.41 -2.77
N ASN A 101 -12.46 5.17 -2.39
CA ASN A 101 -11.53 4.34 -1.63
C ASN A 101 -10.24 4.08 -2.42
N PHE A 102 -10.36 3.83 -3.72
CA PHE A 102 -9.21 3.63 -4.60
C PHE A 102 -8.32 4.87 -4.67
N ALA A 103 -8.90 6.07 -4.76
CA ALA A 103 -8.15 7.31 -4.73
C ALA A 103 -7.40 7.51 -3.41
N VAL A 104 -8.02 7.21 -2.27
CA VAL A 104 -7.36 7.21 -0.94
C VAL A 104 -6.22 6.20 -0.88
N TRP A 105 -6.38 5.01 -1.46
CA TRP A 105 -5.31 4.00 -1.53
C TRP A 105 -4.15 4.42 -2.44
N CYS A 106 -4.42 5.07 -3.56
CA CYS A 106 -3.37 5.65 -4.41
C CYS A 106 -2.62 6.75 -3.66
N LEU A 107 -3.35 7.65 -2.97
CA LEU A 107 -2.74 8.66 -2.10
C LEU A 107 -1.87 8.02 -1.03
N SER A 108 -2.36 6.96 -0.38
CA SER A 108 -1.63 6.18 0.61
C SER A 108 -0.31 5.64 0.06
N PHE A 109 -0.35 5.03 -1.13
CA PHE A 109 0.82 4.50 -1.83
C PHE A 109 1.83 5.60 -2.15
N PHE A 110 1.43 6.62 -2.90
CA PHE A 110 2.37 7.65 -3.37
C PHE A 110 2.91 8.56 -2.27
N LYS A 111 2.16 8.75 -1.17
CA LYS A 111 2.66 9.45 0.01
C LYS A 111 3.44 8.55 0.96
N GLY A 112 3.50 7.24 0.72
CA GLY A 112 4.27 6.30 1.54
C GLY A 112 3.83 6.26 3.00
N ILE A 113 2.52 6.38 3.26
CA ILE A 113 1.90 6.31 4.59
C ILE A 113 0.53 5.64 4.48
N ARG A 114 0.13 4.87 5.49
CA ARG A 114 -1.15 4.17 5.48
C ARG A 114 -2.31 5.15 5.68
N LEU A 115 -3.18 5.27 4.68
CA LEU A 115 -4.41 6.05 4.68
C LEU A 115 -5.58 5.12 4.37
N THR A 116 -6.69 5.31 5.08
CA THR A 116 -7.91 4.52 4.89
C THR A 116 -9.13 5.32 5.34
N THR A 117 -10.25 5.10 4.67
CA THR A 117 -11.58 5.62 5.05
C THR A 117 -12.19 4.83 6.21
N THR A 118 -11.73 3.59 6.46
CA THR A 118 -12.25 2.72 7.52
C THR A 118 -11.77 3.13 8.92
N ASP A 119 -12.59 2.95 9.95
CA ASP A 119 -12.23 3.26 11.35
C ASP A 119 -11.20 2.28 11.93
N ALA A 120 -11.28 1.03 11.49
CA ALA A 120 -10.31 -0.02 11.76
C ALA A 120 -9.58 -0.36 10.45
N GLY A 121 -8.24 -0.40 10.49
CA GLY A 121 -7.48 -0.65 9.27
C GLY A 121 -5.95 -0.66 9.41
N PHE A 122 -5.45 -0.43 10.62
CA PHE A 122 -4.03 -0.51 10.95
C PHE A 122 -3.79 -1.79 11.74
N LEU A 123 -2.94 -2.68 11.20
CA LEU A 123 -2.62 -3.98 11.79
C LEU A 123 -1.21 -3.92 12.38
N ASP A 124 -1.11 -4.18 13.69
CA ASP A 124 0.08 -4.31 14.53
C ASP A 124 0.97 -3.07 14.65
N ALA A 125 1.24 -2.34 13.57
CA ALA A 125 1.96 -1.08 13.59
C ALA A 125 1.73 -0.28 12.30
N THR A 126 1.91 1.04 12.36
CA THR A 126 1.94 1.88 11.15
C THR A 126 2.86 3.09 11.35
N PRO A 127 3.54 3.60 10.30
CA PRO A 127 4.35 4.79 10.46
C PRO A 127 3.46 6.03 10.57
N ILE A 128 3.89 6.98 11.37
CA ILE A 128 3.19 8.26 11.58
C ILE A 128 3.77 9.40 10.73
N LYS A 129 4.69 9.08 9.82
CA LYS A 129 5.34 10.04 8.92
C LYS A 129 5.20 9.59 7.45
N PRO A 130 5.00 10.53 6.51
CA PRO A 130 5.03 10.24 5.09
C PRO A 130 6.37 9.66 4.61
N SER A 131 6.37 9.10 3.40
CA SER A 131 7.54 8.55 2.70
C SER A 131 8.24 7.40 3.42
N LYS A 132 7.54 6.71 4.33
CA LYS A 132 8.10 5.60 5.10
C LYS A 132 7.86 4.23 4.47
N LEU A 133 6.84 4.10 3.62
CA LEU A 133 6.37 2.81 3.10
C LEU A 133 6.67 2.57 1.62
N THR A 134 7.43 3.46 0.98
CA THR A 134 7.86 3.38 -0.42
C THR A 134 9.35 3.70 -0.54
N ASP A 135 9.97 3.33 -1.65
CA ASP A 135 11.38 3.59 -1.96
C ASP A 135 11.60 4.84 -2.85
N PHE A 136 10.57 5.68 -2.95
CA PHE A 136 10.61 6.91 -3.74
C PHE A 136 10.02 8.10 -2.99
N ILE A 137 10.39 9.29 -3.43
CA ILE A 137 9.85 10.56 -2.99
C ILE A 137 9.21 11.25 -4.20
N LEU A 138 7.99 11.74 -4.04
CA LEU A 138 7.34 12.56 -5.05
C LEU A 138 8.02 13.92 -5.15
N VAL A 139 8.41 14.31 -6.36
CA VAL A 139 9.06 15.59 -6.64
C VAL A 139 8.24 16.35 -7.67
N LYS A 140 7.90 17.61 -7.34
CA LYS A 140 7.04 18.49 -8.16
C LYS A 140 5.64 17.91 -8.41
N CYS A 141 5.13 17.13 -7.47
CA CYS A 141 3.78 16.59 -7.50
C CYS A 141 3.13 16.85 -6.16
N SER A 142 1.88 17.27 -6.18
CA SER A 142 1.03 17.42 -5.02
C SER A 142 0.08 16.23 -4.90
N GLU A 143 -0.73 16.24 -3.85
CA GLU A 143 -1.82 15.31 -3.65
C GLU A 143 -2.85 15.40 -4.80
N LYS A 144 -2.99 16.57 -5.44
CA LYS A 144 -3.87 16.77 -6.60
C LYS A 144 -3.54 15.78 -7.72
N GLU A 145 -2.28 15.74 -8.16
CA GLU A 145 -1.85 14.85 -9.24
C GLU A 145 -2.09 13.38 -8.88
N VAL A 146 -1.90 12.99 -7.62
CA VAL A 146 -2.16 11.60 -7.19
C VAL A 146 -3.64 11.23 -7.35
N ILE A 147 -4.56 12.13 -6.95
CA ILE A 147 -6.00 11.89 -7.09
C ILE A 147 -6.40 11.87 -8.57
N GLU A 148 -5.91 12.81 -9.39
CA GLU A 148 -6.16 12.84 -10.83
C GLU A 148 -5.68 11.55 -11.52
N LEU A 149 -4.51 11.05 -11.16
CA LEU A 149 -4.00 9.77 -11.65
C LEU A 149 -4.92 8.60 -11.27
N ALA A 150 -5.42 8.57 -10.04
CA ALA A 150 -6.33 7.53 -9.59
C ALA A 150 -7.66 7.57 -10.37
N LEU A 151 -8.23 8.77 -10.58
CA LEU A 151 -9.45 8.94 -11.37
C LEU A 151 -9.23 8.54 -12.83
N LYS A 152 -8.10 8.92 -13.43
CA LYS A 152 -7.70 8.49 -14.78
C LYS A 152 -7.61 6.98 -14.90
N TYR A 153 -7.01 6.29 -13.91
CA TYR A 153 -6.96 4.83 -13.89
C TYR A 153 -8.36 4.22 -13.78
N MET A 154 -9.23 4.78 -12.93
CA MET A 154 -10.60 4.29 -12.76
C MET A 154 -11.44 4.39 -14.04
N SER A 155 -11.20 5.42 -14.84
CA SER A 155 -11.84 5.63 -16.15
C SER A 155 -11.20 4.83 -17.30
N SER A 156 -10.14 4.06 -17.04
CA SER A 156 -9.45 3.29 -18.08
C SER A 156 -10.26 2.09 -18.58
N GLU A 157 -10.42 1.96 -19.89
CA GLU A 157 -11.11 0.83 -20.54
C GLU A 157 -10.37 -0.51 -20.38
N THR A 158 -9.06 -0.49 -20.15
CA THR A 158 -8.26 -1.71 -19.99
C THR A 158 -8.29 -2.26 -18.57
N LYS A 159 -8.85 -1.53 -17.62
CA LYS A 159 -8.94 -1.90 -16.20
C LYS A 159 -9.93 -3.04 -16.01
N THR A 160 -9.53 -4.10 -15.32
CA THR A 160 -10.47 -5.17 -14.95
C THR A 160 -11.39 -4.76 -13.80
N LYS A 161 -12.56 -5.42 -13.66
CA LYS A 161 -13.50 -5.16 -12.56
C LYS A 161 -12.85 -5.20 -11.18
N HIS A 162 -11.98 -6.17 -10.93
CA HIS A 162 -11.33 -6.37 -9.62
C HIS A 162 -10.02 -5.58 -9.45
N ALA A 163 -9.59 -4.82 -10.46
CA ALA A 163 -8.33 -4.10 -10.38
C ALA A 163 -8.23 -3.12 -9.20
N PRO A 164 -9.25 -2.31 -8.85
CA PRO A 164 -9.14 -1.34 -7.76
C PRO A 164 -8.85 -2.03 -6.41
N ILE A 165 -9.60 -3.08 -6.09
CA ILE A 165 -9.40 -3.84 -4.85
C ILE A 165 -8.09 -4.63 -4.86
N ASN A 166 -7.65 -5.15 -6.02
CA ASN A 166 -6.38 -5.84 -6.14
C ASN A 166 -5.20 -4.89 -5.91
N ILE A 167 -5.23 -3.67 -6.45
CA ILE A 167 -4.21 -2.65 -6.19
C ILE A 167 -4.18 -2.28 -4.72
N ALA A 168 -5.34 -2.04 -4.10
CA ALA A 168 -5.42 -1.79 -2.66
C ALA A 168 -4.80 -2.94 -1.84
N ALA A 169 -5.07 -4.19 -2.22
CA ALA A 169 -4.49 -5.37 -1.56
C ALA A 169 -2.96 -5.46 -1.75
N ILE A 170 -2.44 -5.17 -2.94
CA ILE A 170 -1.00 -5.13 -3.22
C ILE A 170 -0.31 -4.06 -2.35
N VAL A 171 -0.86 -2.84 -2.32
CA VAL A 171 -0.36 -1.73 -1.49
C VAL A 171 -0.39 -2.12 -0.01
N HIS A 172 -1.49 -2.73 0.44
CA HIS A 172 -1.60 -3.16 1.82
C HIS A 172 -0.57 -4.22 2.20
N ALA A 173 -0.39 -5.25 1.37
CA ALA A 173 0.60 -6.29 1.60
C ALA A 173 2.03 -5.73 1.60
N LEU A 174 2.36 -4.82 0.68
CA LEU A 174 3.63 -4.08 0.69
C LEU A 174 3.84 -3.35 2.03
N PHE A 175 2.81 -2.68 2.54
CA PHE A 175 2.89 -1.91 3.77
C PHE A 175 3.02 -2.81 5.02
N LEU A 176 2.26 -3.91 5.07
CA LEU A 176 2.35 -4.88 6.17
C LEU A 176 3.74 -5.51 6.25
N SER A 177 4.38 -5.80 5.11
CA SER A 177 5.74 -6.36 5.09
C SER A 177 6.80 -5.48 5.75
N GLN A 178 6.50 -4.20 6.00
CA GLN A 178 7.42 -3.24 6.56
C GLN A 178 7.26 -3.07 8.08
N ASN A 179 6.36 -3.82 8.71
CA ASN A 179 6.21 -3.79 10.17
C ASN A 179 7.58 -4.13 10.84
N PRO A 180 8.08 -3.26 11.74
CA PRO A 180 9.36 -3.50 12.41
C PRO A 180 9.42 -4.79 13.25
N GLN A 181 8.28 -5.29 13.73
CA GLN A 181 8.21 -6.48 14.59
C GLN A 181 8.14 -7.79 13.80
N TYR A 182 7.88 -7.74 12.49
CA TYR A 182 7.75 -8.96 11.69
C TYR A 182 9.10 -9.63 11.44
N LEU A 183 9.08 -10.95 11.50
CA LEU A 183 10.18 -11.83 11.15
C LEU A 183 10.35 -11.87 9.63
N SER A 184 11.56 -12.17 9.15
CA SER A 184 11.89 -12.15 7.73
C SER A 184 10.98 -13.04 6.88
N PHE A 185 10.53 -14.17 7.42
CA PHE A 185 9.60 -15.06 6.72
C PHE A 185 8.20 -14.44 6.56
N GLU A 186 7.71 -13.70 7.54
CA GLU A 186 6.40 -13.03 7.48
C GLU A 186 6.46 -11.90 6.44
N LYS A 187 7.54 -11.10 6.48
CA LYS A 187 7.80 -10.06 5.48
C LYS A 187 7.86 -10.65 4.07
N PHE A 188 8.56 -11.76 3.90
CA PHE A 188 8.65 -12.48 2.64
C PHE A 188 7.26 -12.91 2.13
N GLN A 189 6.42 -13.49 2.99
CA GLN A 189 5.08 -13.94 2.60
C GLN A 189 4.24 -12.77 2.08
N TYR A 190 4.22 -11.64 2.79
CA TYR A 190 3.51 -10.44 2.34
C TYR A 190 4.01 -9.91 1.00
N LEU A 191 5.34 -9.81 0.84
CA LEU A 191 5.94 -9.33 -0.41
C LEU A 191 5.70 -10.29 -1.57
N TYR A 192 5.73 -11.59 -1.31
CA TYR A 192 5.44 -12.59 -2.32
C TYR A 192 3.98 -12.53 -2.79
N MET A 193 3.02 -12.38 -1.86
CA MET A 193 1.62 -12.17 -2.19
C MET A 193 1.43 -10.92 -3.06
N ALA A 194 2.06 -9.80 -2.68
CA ALA A 194 2.02 -8.56 -3.47
C ALA A 194 2.56 -8.75 -4.90
N LEU A 195 3.71 -9.41 -5.05
CA LEU A 195 4.30 -9.70 -6.37
C LEU A 195 3.41 -10.60 -7.23
N ASP A 196 2.82 -11.65 -6.66
CA ASP A 196 1.95 -12.56 -7.41
C ASP A 196 0.64 -11.88 -7.80
N SER A 197 0.11 -11.01 -6.95
CA SER A 197 -1.03 -10.15 -7.26
C SER A 197 -0.72 -9.12 -8.35
N CYS A 198 0.46 -8.50 -8.35
CA CYS A 198 0.91 -7.65 -9.48
C CYS A 198 0.89 -8.45 -10.78
N PHE A 199 1.45 -9.66 -10.78
CA PHE A 199 1.40 -10.55 -11.95
C PHE A 199 -0.02 -10.85 -12.40
N ALA A 200 -0.89 -11.31 -11.49
CA ALA A 200 -2.26 -11.69 -11.81
C ALA A 200 -3.04 -10.52 -12.43
N LEU A 201 -2.89 -9.32 -11.87
CA LEU A 201 -3.51 -8.11 -12.38
C LEU A 201 -3.01 -7.76 -13.78
N THR A 202 -1.69 -7.65 -13.98
CA THR A 202 -1.12 -7.33 -15.29
C THR A 202 -1.44 -8.39 -16.33
N TRP A 203 -1.44 -9.67 -15.94
CA TRP A 203 -1.81 -10.77 -16.83
C TRP A 203 -3.26 -10.62 -17.31
N ALA A 204 -4.20 -10.33 -16.40
CA ALA A 204 -5.60 -10.15 -16.77
C ALA A 204 -5.84 -8.93 -17.69
N GLU A 205 -5.05 -7.86 -17.53
CA GLU A 205 -5.21 -6.63 -18.32
C GLU A 205 -4.47 -6.66 -19.67
N LYS A 206 -3.30 -7.31 -19.73
CA LYS A 206 -2.38 -7.19 -20.88
C LYS A 206 -2.15 -8.49 -21.65
N ASN A 207 -2.37 -9.66 -21.05
CA ASN A 207 -2.14 -10.91 -21.77
C ASN A 207 -3.29 -11.19 -22.75
N LYS A 208 -2.96 -11.19 -24.05
CA LYS A 208 -3.88 -11.56 -25.13
C LYS A 208 -3.73 -13.02 -25.58
N CYS A 209 -2.84 -13.80 -24.96
CA CYS A 209 -2.57 -15.19 -25.34
C CYS A 209 -3.44 -16.18 -24.57
N THR A 210 -3.83 -17.27 -25.23
CA THR A 210 -4.63 -18.39 -24.69
C THR A 210 -3.81 -19.44 -23.91
N GLU A 211 -2.51 -19.24 -23.72
CA GLU A 211 -1.64 -20.21 -23.04
C GLU A 211 -2.05 -20.45 -21.57
N LYS A 212 -1.81 -21.68 -21.10
CA LYS A 212 -1.89 -22.04 -19.67
C LYS A 212 -0.97 -21.14 -18.82
N THR A 213 -1.42 -20.85 -17.61
CA THR A 213 -0.75 -19.99 -16.63
C THR A 213 0.75 -20.25 -16.51
N LEU A 214 1.56 -19.18 -16.51
CA LEU A 214 2.99 -19.26 -16.30
C LEU A 214 3.33 -19.81 -14.90
N ASN A 215 4.39 -20.64 -14.81
CA ASN A 215 4.97 -21.05 -13.53
C ASN A 215 5.59 -19.83 -12.80
N HIS A 216 5.75 -19.90 -11.48
CA HIS A 216 6.13 -18.75 -10.66
C HIS A 216 7.44 -18.06 -11.10
N SER A 217 8.49 -18.82 -11.47
CA SER A 217 9.73 -18.22 -11.99
C SER A 217 9.51 -17.43 -13.29
N ARG A 218 8.63 -17.92 -14.19
CA ARG A 218 8.29 -17.24 -15.44
C ARG A 218 7.41 -16.01 -15.23
N ARG A 219 6.57 -15.96 -14.19
CA ARG A 219 5.68 -14.83 -13.87
C ARG A 219 6.46 -13.52 -13.70
N LEU A 220 7.45 -13.52 -12.82
CA LEU A 220 8.27 -12.33 -12.54
C LEU A 220 9.11 -11.91 -13.76
N LYS A 221 9.65 -12.88 -14.50
CA LYS A 221 10.37 -12.60 -15.75
C LYS A 221 9.46 -11.92 -16.77
N TRP A 222 8.22 -12.40 -16.90
CA TRP A 222 7.25 -11.85 -17.83
C TRP A 222 6.84 -10.43 -17.44
N ILE A 223 6.41 -10.19 -16.20
CA ILE A 223 5.94 -8.86 -15.79
C ILE A 223 7.05 -7.80 -15.84
N CYS A 224 8.29 -8.15 -15.45
CA CYS A 224 9.43 -7.23 -15.59
C CYS A 224 9.67 -6.86 -17.05
N LYS A 225 9.61 -7.84 -17.97
CA LYS A 225 9.73 -7.58 -19.42
C LYS A 225 8.57 -6.71 -19.93
N THR A 226 7.35 -6.95 -19.47
CA THR A 226 6.15 -6.21 -19.88
C THR A 226 6.23 -4.72 -19.56
N TYR A 227 6.86 -4.35 -18.44
CA TYR A 227 7.02 -2.95 -18.02
C TYR A 227 8.43 -2.37 -18.25
N GLY A 228 9.34 -3.14 -18.84
CA GLY A 228 10.73 -2.70 -19.05
C GLY A 228 11.56 -2.58 -17.76
N ILE A 229 11.14 -3.22 -16.66
CA ILE A 229 11.85 -3.16 -15.38
C ILE A 229 13.06 -4.11 -15.42
N PRO A 230 14.28 -3.66 -15.02
CA PRO A 230 15.44 -4.52 -14.87
C PRO A 230 15.16 -5.68 -13.93
N ARG A 231 15.49 -6.89 -14.38
CA ARG A 231 15.22 -8.11 -13.63
C ARG A 231 16.21 -8.26 -12.48
N PRO A 232 15.76 -8.39 -11.22
CA PRO A 232 16.67 -8.69 -10.11
C PRO A 232 17.31 -10.06 -10.27
N SER A 233 18.53 -10.22 -9.76
CA SER A 233 19.33 -11.45 -9.92
C SER A 233 18.67 -12.67 -9.26
N TRP A 234 17.92 -12.49 -8.18
CA TRP A 234 17.19 -13.55 -7.46
C TRP A 234 15.94 -14.07 -8.20
N VAL A 235 15.53 -13.44 -9.31
CA VAL A 235 14.43 -13.95 -10.16
C VAL A 235 14.89 -15.15 -11.00
N THR A 236 16.16 -15.19 -11.41
CA THR A 236 16.71 -16.24 -12.31
C THR A 236 18.00 -16.87 -11.80
N GLY A 237 18.51 -16.48 -10.63
CA GLY A 237 19.78 -16.95 -10.07
C GLY A 237 19.67 -18.24 -9.25
N LYS A 238 20.82 -18.71 -8.74
CA LYS A 238 20.92 -19.92 -7.89
C LYS A 238 20.11 -19.82 -6.58
N LYS A 239 19.98 -18.61 -6.03
CA LYS A 239 19.05 -18.27 -4.94
C LYS A 239 17.72 -17.82 -5.55
N ASN A 240 16.97 -18.76 -6.12
CA ASN A 240 15.71 -18.47 -6.81
C ASN A 240 14.59 -18.32 -5.78
N ILE A 241 13.84 -17.21 -5.86
CA ILE A 241 12.62 -16.96 -5.07
C ILE A 241 11.63 -18.12 -5.07
N THR A 242 11.61 -18.92 -6.12
CA THR A 242 10.76 -20.12 -6.23
C THR A 242 11.09 -21.17 -5.18
N ASN A 243 12.38 -21.36 -4.85
CA ASN A 243 12.80 -22.33 -3.83
C ASN A 243 12.43 -21.81 -2.44
N ILE A 244 12.74 -20.53 -2.15
CA ILE A 244 12.38 -19.88 -0.89
C ILE A 244 10.87 -19.97 -0.67
N ARG A 245 10.08 -19.72 -1.72
CA ARG A 245 8.62 -19.85 -1.66
C ARG A 245 8.17 -21.29 -1.40
N ASN A 246 8.76 -22.28 -2.06
CA ASN A 246 8.37 -23.68 -1.83
C ASN A 246 8.67 -24.12 -0.39
N GLU A 247 9.89 -23.84 0.09
CA GLU A 247 10.27 -24.11 1.49
C GLU A 247 9.29 -23.40 2.45
N ASN A 248 9.01 -22.12 2.22
CA ASN A 248 8.23 -21.32 3.16
C ASN A 248 6.75 -21.68 3.20
N PHE A 249 6.12 -21.88 2.04
CA PHE A 249 4.66 -22.09 1.93
C PHE A 249 4.25 -23.56 1.92
N HIS A 250 5.09 -24.47 1.44
CA HIS A 250 4.74 -25.90 1.36
C HIS A 250 5.42 -26.75 2.43
N GLU A 251 6.63 -26.39 2.84
CA GLU A 251 7.39 -27.17 3.81
C GLU A 251 7.33 -26.55 5.22
N ALA A 252 6.79 -25.32 5.36
CA ALA A 252 6.83 -24.52 6.58
C ALA A 252 8.27 -24.34 7.12
N MET A 253 9.21 -24.18 6.19
CA MET A 253 10.64 -24.04 6.46
C MET A 253 11.15 -22.66 6.07
N PHE A 254 12.08 -22.13 6.88
CA PHE A 254 12.84 -20.93 6.57
C PHE A 254 14.30 -21.18 6.93
N HIS A 255 15.17 -21.24 5.91
CA HIS A 255 16.59 -21.62 6.05
C HIS A 255 16.81 -23.03 6.61
N GLY A 256 16.03 -24.01 6.14
CA GLY A 256 16.18 -25.40 6.56
C GLY A 256 15.80 -25.65 8.02
N GLN A 257 15.04 -24.76 8.64
CA GLN A 257 14.47 -24.89 9.98
C GLN A 257 13.00 -24.49 9.98
N PRO A 258 12.20 -24.91 10.98
CA PRO A 258 10.82 -24.45 11.13
C PRO A 258 10.72 -22.91 11.17
N LEU A 259 9.60 -22.37 10.68
CA LEU A 259 9.34 -20.93 10.76
C LEU A 259 9.52 -20.40 12.19
N GLY A 260 10.29 -19.31 12.33
CA GLY A 260 10.55 -18.67 13.63
C GLY A 260 11.77 -19.20 14.40
N PHE A 261 12.38 -20.32 13.99
CA PHE A 261 13.51 -20.93 14.71
C PHE A 261 14.88 -20.33 14.32
N THR A 262 14.98 -19.75 13.12
CA THR A 262 16.21 -19.18 12.55
C THR A 262 16.45 -17.71 12.93
N THR A 263 15.81 -17.25 14.01
CA THR A 263 15.74 -15.83 14.42
C THR A 263 16.77 -15.40 15.45
N ILE A 264 17.53 -16.35 16.04
CA ILE A 264 18.37 -16.08 17.22
C ILE A 264 19.67 -15.30 16.88
N ASN A 265 20.07 -15.22 15.62
CA ASN A 265 21.18 -14.38 15.19
C ASN A 265 20.71 -13.53 14.00
N ASN A 266 20.68 -12.21 14.17
CA ASN A 266 20.26 -11.12 13.24
C ASN A 266 20.89 -11.12 11.81
N TYR A 267 21.46 -12.24 11.36
CA TYR A 267 22.14 -12.41 10.10
C TYR A 267 21.75 -13.74 9.45
N GLN A 268 20.46 -13.92 9.13
CA GLN A 268 20.04 -15.07 8.32
C GLN A 268 19.29 -14.59 7.08
N TYR A 269 20.14 -14.21 6.10
CA TYR A 269 19.88 -13.80 4.71
C TYR A 269 19.12 -12.50 4.46
N GLY A 270 19.46 -11.84 3.35
CA GLY A 270 18.42 -11.46 2.40
C GLY A 270 17.60 -10.22 2.74
N ASP A 271 18.04 -9.36 3.67
CA ASP A 271 17.55 -7.97 3.76
C ASP A 271 17.57 -7.33 2.37
N ASP A 272 18.63 -7.60 1.59
CA ASP A 272 18.74 -7.11 0.22
C ASP A 272 17.67 -7.71 -0.71
N ILE A 273 17.21 -8.96 -0.51
CA ILE A 273 16.12 -9.56 -1.33
C ILE A 273 14.78 -8.96 -0.91
N LEU A 274 14.48 -8.89 0.39
CA LEU A 274 13.21 -8.31 0.87
C LEU A 274 13.10 -6.83 0.45
N GLN A 275 14.18 -6.07 0.60
CA GLN A 275 14.27 -4.69 0.12
C GLN A 275 14.09 -4.61 -1.40
N GLN A 276 14.77 -5.47 -2.17
CA GLN A 276 14.60 -5.52 -3.62
C GLN A 276 13.18 -5.92 -4.04
N MET A 277 12.49 -6.77 -3.28
CA MET A 277 11.09 -7.12 -3.51
C MET A 277 10.19 -5.90 -3.26
N GLN A 278 10.40 -5.17 -2.16
CA GLN A 278 9.67 -3.91 -1.87
C GLN A 278 9.84 -2.90 -3.01
N ALA A 279 11.10 -2.65 -3.41
CA ALA A 279 11.46 -1.74 -4.50
C ALA A 279 10.86 -2.18 -5.85
N LEU A 280 10.88 -3.49 -6.15
CA LEU A 280 10.26 -4.05 -7.34
C LEU A 280 8.73 -3.84 -7.34
N ILE A 281 8.06 -4.10 -6.22
CA ILE A 281 6.61 -3.87 -6.09
C ILE A 281 6.28 -2.39 -6.28
N CYS A 282 7.09 -1.47 -5.74
CA CYS A 282 6.89 -0.03 -5.93
C CYS A 282 6.97 0.35 -7.42
N ARG A 283 7.97 -0.15 -8.16
CA ARG A 283 8.08 0.08 -9.62
C ARG A 283 6.90 -0.53 -10.39
N LEU A 284 6.49 -1.75 -10.02
CA LEU A 284 5.35 -2.42 -10.63
C LEU A 284 4.05 -1.66 -10.41
N LEU A 285 3.78 -1.20 -9.19
CA LEU A 285 2.59 -0.41 -8.88
C LEU A 285 2.56 0.92 -9.66
N VAL A 286 3.69 1.64 -9.70
CA VAL A 286 3.81 2.88 -10.50
C VAL A 286 3.52 2.60 -11.98
N ALA A 287 4.05 1.50 -12.53
CA ALA A 287 3.83 1.12 -13.92
C ALA A 287 2.40 0.59 -14.20
N ILE A 288 1.79 -0.13 -13.26
CA ILE A 288 0.40 -0.63 -13.32
C ILE A 288 -0.58 0.54 -13.33
N LEU A 289 -0.35 1.55 -12.47
CA LEU A 289 -1.15 2.77 -12.41
C LEU A 289 -0.97 3.69 -13.64
N GLY A 290 -0.12 3.30 -14.59
CA GLY A 290 0.06 4.00 -15.86
C GLY A 290 0.94 5.24 -15.80
N VAL A 291 1.75 5.40 -14.75
CA VAL A 291 2.66 6.54 -14.62
C VAL A 291 3.81 6.41 -15.62
N ASN A 292 4.03 7.45 -16.43
CA ASN A 292 5.15 7.52 -17.36
C ASN A 292 6.41 8.06 -16.66
N ALA A 293 7.12 7.19 -15.95
CA ALA A 293 8.34 7.51 -15.23
C ALA A 293 9.49 6.52 -15.54
N PRO A 294 10.05 6.54 -16.77
CA PRO A 294 11.05 5.56 -17.21
C PRO A 294 12.30 5.57 -16.32
N ASP A 295 12.76 6.74 -15.88
CA ASP A 295 13.94 6.87 -15.03
C ASP A 295 13.76 6.13 -13.70
N TYR A 296 12.59 6.26 -13.08
CA TYR A 296 12.26 5.55 -11.85
C TYR A 296 11.99 4.05 -12.10
N ILE A 297 11.15 3.72 -13.09
CA ILE A 297 10.77 2.33 -13.42
C ILE A 297 11.99 1.48 -13.76
N THR A 298 12.98 2.06 -14.45
CA THR A 298 14.21 1.36 -14.85
C THR A 298 15.36 1.51 -13.85
N SER A 299 15.16 2.23 -12.75
CA SER A 299 16.18 2.37 -11.71
C SER A 299 16.43 1.05 -10.98
N ASN A 300 17.63 0.94 -10.42
CA ASN A 300 18.07 -0.25 -9.71
C ASN A 300 17.27 -0.52 -8.43
N VAL A 301 16.82 -1.76 -8.25
CA VAL A 301 16.07 -2.18 -7.04
C VAL A 301 16.96 -2.51 -5.83
N ASN A 302 18.29 -2.55 -6.02
CA ASN A 302 19.25 -2.89 -4.95
C ASN A 302 19.81 -1.65 -4.24
N SER A 303 19.21 -0.48 -4.48
CA SER A 303 19.58 0.76 -3.80
C SER A 303 18.88 0.87 -2.44
N ARG A 304 19.56 1.50 -1.49
CA ARG A 304 18.97 1.95 -0.21
C ARG A 304 18.54 3.41 -0.26
N GLU A 305 18.85 4.11 -1.35
CA GLU A 305 18.51 5.51 -1.54
C GLU A 305 17.09 5.66 -2.06
N TYR A 306 16.44 6.74 -1.67
CA TYR A 306 15.15 7.11 -2.25
C TYR A 306 15.33 7.63 -3.67
N HIS A 307 14.48 7.13 -4.57
CA HIS A 307 14.43 7.64 -5.94
C HIS A 307 13.43 8.79 -6.06
N SER A 308 13.78 9.80 -6.85
CA SER A 308 12.81 10.84 -7.22
C SER A 308 11.78 10.28 -8.20
N LEU A 309 10.49 10.54 -7.94
CA LEU A 309 9.39 10.21 -8.83
C LEU A 309 8.59 11.47 -9.19
N THR A 310 8.37 11.68 -10.48
CA THR A 310 7.43 12.70 -10.97
C THR A 310 6.26 12.01 -11.66
N LEU A 311 5.05 12.45 -11.32
CA LEU A 311 3.81 12.04 -11.96
C LEU A 311 3.62 12.94 -13.18
N LYS A 312 3.87 12.40 -14.38
CA LYS A 312 3.46 13.02 -15.63
C LYS A 312 2.10 12.42 -16.00
N ILE A 313 1.04 13.18 -15.79
CA ILE A 313 -0.36 12.76 -15.98
C ILE A 313 -0.84 13.15 -17.37
#